data_AF-A0A7X3IC06-F1
#
_entry.id   AF-A0A7X3IC06-F1
#
_cell.length_a   1.000
_cell.length_b   1.000
_cell.length_c   1.000
_cell.angle_alpha   90.00
_cell.angle_beta   90.00
_cell.angle_gamma   90.00
#
_symmetry.space_group_name_H-M   'P 1'
#
loop_
_entity.id
_entity.type
_entity.pdbx_description
1 polymer ?
#
loop_
_entity_poly.entity_id
_entity_poly.type
_entity_poly.pdbx_seq_one_letter_code
_entity_poly.pdbx_strand_id
1 'polypeptide(L)'
;MWRALAFLALLALAAFGAVWIADRPGTVTVVWNGYQIGTSLAVALVGVIAAAIVLGVLWAIVRGVIGLPEALVRGSAERRRTKGLSALSRGMVAVGSGDPMAARRYAGDAERLLGTEPLTLLLKAQAAQISGDRDAAESAFQRMVDDPETRVLGLRGLFVEARRREDETAARAYAAEAARLAPSVTWANEALLEAQSADGDWGAALETIERRSSLGLIDKATARRQRAVLLTAIAGEREAGEPDLATERALQAVKLAPDLVPAACIAGRLLARRGDFRKAARIVETAWKANPHPDLAKVYLGLRTGDSVRDRLARAEVLAKLSVWDPESRLALGQAALDARDYKRAREAVKPLLADRPTARACLMMAAIEEAEHGTTSGQAREWLARAARAPRDRIWIADGIASETWAPVSPVSGRLDAFAWREPPNTLASPAAVEPEAERNDAAAPVLVPATPNGAGPAPSRPSATGSDPVVLPKGIAPAPGTGAKATGPDPVSAGMTAAALPPSKAAERAALKTG
;
A
#
# COMPACT_ATOMS: atom_id res chain seq x y z
N MET A 1 16.16 56.85 -14.16
CA MET A 1 16.84 58.13 -14.46
C MET A 1 16.75 58.53 -15.94
N TRP A 2 16.98 57.62 -16.90
CA TRP A 2 16.86 57.92 -18.35
C TRP A 2 15.50 58.49 -18.80
N ARG A 3 14.38 57.95 -18.28
CA ARG A 3 13.03 58.46 -18.57
C ARG A 3 12.80 59.90 -18.10
N ALA A 4 13.45 60.30 -17.01
CA ALA A 4 13.36 61.67 -16.48
C ALA A 4 14.21 62.64 -17.32
N LEU A 5 15.42 62.25 -17.71
CA LEU A 5 16.28 63.04 -18.61
C LEU A 5 15.66 63.22 -20.00
N ALA A 6 15.06 62.16 -20.55
CA ALA A 6 14.35 62.24 -21.83
C ALA A 6 13.14 63.18 -21.76
N PHE A 7 12.40 63.16 -20.64
CA PHE A 7 11.26 64.07 -20.43
C PHE A 7 11.73 65.52 -20.27
N LEU A 8 12.84 65.75 -19.57
CA LEU A 8 13.43 67.08 -19.37
C LEU A 8 14.00 67.66 -20.66
N ALA A 9 14.64 66.82 -21.48
CA ALA A 9 15.11 67.19 -22.82
C ALA A 9 13.94 67.51 -23.77
N LEU A 10 12.87 66.72 -23.75
CA LEU A 10 11.66 66.98 -24.52
C LEU A 10 10.96 68.28 -24.06
N LEU A 11 10.91 68.52 -22.76
CA LEU A 11 10.35 69.74 -22.18
C LEU A 11 11.19 70.98 -22.57
N ALA A 12 12.52 70.87 -22.54
CA ALA A 12 13.43 71.93 -22.98
C ALA A 12 13.28 72.22 -24.47
N LEU A 13 13.13 71.18 -25.31
CA LEU A 13 12.91 71.33 -26.75
C LEU A 13 11.53 71.98 -27.04
N ALA A 14 10.49 71.58 -26.30
CA ALA A 14 9.16 72.18 -26.40
C ALA A 14 9.15 73.64 -25.94
N ALA A 15 9.84 73.97 -24.85
CA ALA A 15 10.00 75.33 -24.36
C ALA A 15 10.77 76.20 -25.37
N PHE A 16 11.85 75.65 -25.96
CA PHE A 16 12.62 76.33 -27.00
C PHE A 16 11.79 76.59 -28.26
N GLY A 17 11.01 75.61 -28.72
CA GLY A 17 10.08 75.78 -29.83
C GLY A 17 9.00 76.82 -29.55
N ALA A 18 8.46 76.85 -28.33
CA ALA A 18 7.45 77.83 -27.92
C ALA A 18 8.00 79.27 -27.90
N VAL A 19 9.24 79.48 -27.41
CA VAL A 19 9.90 80.79 -27.41
C VAL A 19 10.24 81.24 -28.85
N TRP A 20 10.74 80.34 -29.69
CA TRP A 20 11.07 80.66 -31.09
C TRP A 20 9.86 81.09 -31.92
N ILE A 21 8.68 80.52 -31.64
CA ILE A 21 7.40 80.92 -32.26
C ILE A 21 6.87 82.24 -31.68
N ALA A 22 7.11 82.53 -30.41
CA ALA A 22 6.72 83.80 -29.79
C ALA A 22 7.48 85.00 -30.40
N ASP A 23 8.75 84.81 -30.77
CA ASP A 23 9.62 85.86 -31.32
C ASP A 23 9.41 86.13 -32.83
N ARG A 24 8.57 85.35 -33.54
CA ARG A 24 8.24 85.55 -34.97
C ARG A 24 6.73 85.70 -35.18
N PRO A 25 6.18 86.93 -35.16
CA PRO A 25 4.75 87.16 -35.38
C PRO A 25 4.38 86.93 -36.85
N GLY A 26 3.97 85.70 -37.17
CA GLY A 26 3.29 85.36 -38.42
C GLY A 26 1.76 85.39 -38.24
N THR A 27 1.03 85.90 -39.21
CA THR A 27 -0.43 85.82 -39.25
C THR A 27 -0.84 84.61 -40.11
N VAL A 28 -1.78 83.81 -39.60
CA VAL A 28 -2.39 82.71 -40.36
C VAL A 28 -3.82 83.11 -40.64
N THR A 29 -4.17 83.24 -41.92
CA THR A 29 -5.52 83.54 -42.37
C THR A 29 -6.19 82.24 -42.80
N VAL A 30 -7.22 81.82 -42.06
CA VAL A 30 -8.05 80.69 -42.45
C VAL A 30 -9.27 81.26 -43.17
N VAL A 31 -9.41 80.93 -44.45
CA VAL A 31 -10.55 81.35 -45.28
C VAL A 31 -11.52 80.18 -45.37
N TRP A 32 -12.69 80.32 -44.74
CA TRP A 32 -13.74 79.30 -44.78
C TRP A 32 -15.03 79.93 -45.28
N ASN A 33 -15.49 79.50 -46.46
CA ASN A 33 -16.77 79.90 -47.05
C ASN A 33 -17.01 81.43 -47.09
N GLY A 34 -15.97 82.21 -47.44
CA GLY A 34 -16.01 83.67 -47.49
C GLY A 34 -15.73 84.39 -46.16
N TYR A 35 -15.68 83.67 -45.04
CA TYR A 35 -15.33 84.20 -43.72
C TYR A 35 -13.80 84.11 -43.52
N GLN A 36 -13.15 85.26 -43.30
CA GLN A 36 -11.72 85.33 -43.04
C GLN A 36 -11.48 85.54 -41.55
N ILE A 37 -10.91 84.54 -40.90
CA ILE A 37 -10.51 84.64 -39.49
C ILE A 37 -8.98 84.72 -39.48
N GLY A 38 -8.46 85.92 -39.20
CA GLY A 38 -7.03 86.15 -38.98
C GLY A 38 -6.68 85.79 -37.55
N THR A 39 -5.88 84.74 -37.36
CA THR A 39 -5.32 84.38 -36.05
C THR A 39 -3.80 84.44 -36.08
N SER A 40 -3.17 84.63 -34.93
CA SER A 40 -1.71 84.54 -34.83
C SER A 40 -1.26 83.09 -35.03
N LEU A 41 -0.07 82.90 -35.63
CA LEU A 41 0.52 81.58 -35.84
C LEU A 41 0.59 80.74 -34.56
N ALA A 42 0.82 81.39 -33.41
CA ALA A 42 0.80 80.76 -32.10
C ALA A 42 -0.55 80.13 -31.76
N VAL A 43 -1.66 80.85 -32.00
CA VAL A 43 -3.02 80.34 -31.73
C VAL A 43 -3.38 79.21 -32.68
N ALA A 44 -3.01 79.31 -33.96
CA ALA A 44 -3.24 78.26 -34.95
C ALA A 44 -2.50 76.95 -34.60
N LEU A 45 -1.22 77.05 -34.19
CA LEU A 45 -0.42 75.89 -33.80
C LEU A 45 -0.95 75.21 -32.54
N VAL A 46 -1.35 76.00 -31.52
CA VAL A 46 -2.01 75.48 -30.32
C VAL A 46 -3.31 74.75 -30.69
N GLY A 47 -4.09 75.31 -31.63
CA GLY A 47 -5.30 74.68 -32.15
C GLY A 47 -5.03 73.33 -32.83
N VAL A 48 -3.98 73.23 -33.65
CA VAL A 48 -3.59 71.98 -34.32
C VAL A 48 -3.10 70.93 -33.32
N ILE A 49 -2.28 71.33 -32.34
CA ILE A 49 -1.82 70.42 -31.28
C ILE A 49 -3.00 69.94 -30.45
N ALA A 50 -3.92 70.84 -30.07
CA ALA A 50 -5.14 70.48 -29.35
C ALA A 50 -5.99 69.50 -30.16
N ALA A 51 -6.18 69.73 -31.46
CA ALA A 51 -6.91 68.83 -32.35
C ALA A 51 -6.24 67.45 -32.47
N ALA A 52 -4.91 67.40 -32.58
CA ALA A 52 -4.15 66.15 -32.62
C ALA A 52 -4.26 65.36 -31.31
N ILE A 53 -4.22 66.04 -30.15
CA ILE A 53 -4.44 65.42 -28.83
C ILE A 53 -5.87 64.88 -28.76
N VAL A 54 -6.87 65.65 -29.17
CA VAL A 54 -8.28 65.23 -29.17
C VAL A 54 -8.48 64.01 -30.08
N LEU A 55 -7.92 64.00 -31.30
CA LEU A 55 -7.97 62.85 -32.19
C LEU A 55 -7.26 61.63 -31.61
N GLY A 56 -6.09 61.82 -30.98
CA GLY A 56 -5.35 60.76 -30.32
C GLY A 56 -6.12 60.15 -29.15
N VAL A 57 -6.79 60.98 -28.34
CA VAL A 57 -7.68 60.54 -27.26
C VAL A 57 -8.89 59.79 -27.82
N LEU A 58 -9.55 60.31 -28.86
CA LEU A 58 -10.66 59.64 -29.55
C LEU A 58 -10.23 58.27 -30.10
N TRP A 59 -9.08 58.18 -30.75
CA TRP A 59 -8.54 56.93 -31.28
C TRP A 59 -8.20 55.94 -30.17
N ALA A 60 -7.62 56.40 -29.06
CA ALA A 60 -7.35 55.58 -27.89
C ALA A 60 -8.63 55.06 -27.24
N ILE A 61 -9.69 55.87 -27.18
CA ILE A 61 -11.03 55.46 -26.70
C ILE A 61 -11.60 54.38 -27.63
N VAL A 62 -11.59 54.59 -28.95
CA VAL A 62 -12.09 53.61 -29.93
C VAL A 62 -11.32 52.29 -29.82
N ARG A 63 -9.98 52.34 -29.76
CA ARG A 63 -9.14 51.15 -29.59
C ARG A 63 -9.37 50.47 -28.24
N GLY A 64 -9.57 51.24 -27.17
CA GLY A 64 -9.89 50.74 -25.84
C GLY A 64 -11.23 50.00 -25.83
N VAL A 65 -12.27 50.57 -26.45
CA VAL A 65 -13.61 49.95 -26.54
C VAL A 65 -13.59 48.67 -27.39
N ILE A 66 -12.82 48.64 -28.48
CA ILE A 66 -12.68 47.44 -29.33
C ILE A 66 -11.82 46.35 -28.65
N GLY A 67 -10.81 46.72 -27.85
CA GLY A 67 -9.93 45.77 -27.14
C GLY A 67 -10.42 45.31 -25.75
N LEU A 68 -11.36 46.05 -25.14
CA LEU A 68 -12.02 45.75 -23.87
C LEU A 68 -12.64 44.35 -23.80
N PRO A 69 -13.38 43.84 -24.81
CA PRO A 69 -13.96 42.50 -24.76
C PRO A 69 -12.89 41.40 -24.62
N GLU A 70 -11.76 41.47 -25.32
CA GLU A 70 -10.68 40.47 -25.17
C GLU A 70 -10.04 40.50 -23.77
N ALA A 71 -9.80 41.68 -23.21
CA ALA A 71 -9.20 41.83 -21.89
C ALA A 71 -10.13 41.31 -20.77
N LEU A 72 -11.44 41.55 -20.89
CA LEU A 72 -12.45 41.04 -19.96
C LEU A 72 -12.62 39.52 -20.06
N VAL A 73 -12.62 38.96 -21.27
CA VAL A 73 -12.71 37.51 -21.49
C VAL A 73 -11.48 36.79 -20.93
N ARG A 74 -10.26 37.31 -21.18
CA ARG A 74 -9.02 36.75 -20.62
C ARG A 74 -9.00 36.83 -19.08
N GLY A 75 -9.41 37.96 -18.51
CA GLY A 75 -9.49 38.12 -17.04
C GLY A 75 -10.53 37.21 -16.37
N SER A 76 -11.66 36.94 -17.04
CA SER A 76 -12.68 36.01 -16.56
C SER A 76 -12.22 34.55 -16.62
N ALA A 77 -11.57 34.15 -17.72
CA ALA A 77 -11.02 32.81 -17.89
C ALA A 77 -9.98 32.48 -16.80
N GLU A 78 -9.07 33.42 -16.52
CA GLU A 78 -8.07 33.25 -15.46
C GLU A 78 -8.73 33.07 -14.09
N ARG A 79 -9.73 33.91 -13.76
CA ARG A 79 -10.49 33.79 -12.51
C ARG A 79 -11.25 32.47 -12.40
N ARG A 80 -11.84 31.97 -13.50
CA ARG A 80 -12.51 30.65 -13.54
C ARG A 80 -11.50 29.55 -13.27
N ARG A 81 -10.32 29.61 -13.89
CA ARG A 81 -9.23 28.64 -13.69
C ARG A 81 -8.73 28.65 -12.24
N THR A 82 -8.45 29.82 -11.65
CA THR A 82 -8.03 29.91 -10.24
C THR A 82 -9.09 29.34 -9.30
N LYS A 83 -10.37 29.67 -9.52
CA LYS A 83 -11.47 29.11 -8.72
C LYS A 83 -11.59 27.60 -8.90
N GLY A 84 -11.47 27.11 -10.13
CA GLY A 84 -11.51 25.68 -10.45
C GLY A 84 -10.39 24.89 -9.79
N LEU A 85 -9.15 25.39 -9.85
CA LEU A 85 -8.00 24.78 -9.16
C LEU A 85 -8.17 24.81 -7.64
N SER A 86 -8.75 25.88 -7.09
CA SER A 86 -9.05 25.94 -5.66
C SER A 86 -10.14 24.95 -5.25
N ALA A 87 -11.16 24.73 -6.10
CA ALA A 87 -12.18 23.72 -5.88
C ALA A 87 -11.58 22.31 -5.97
N LEU A 88 -10.72 22.05 -6.96
CA LEU A 88 -9.98 20.80 -7.10
C LEU A 88 -9.15 20.50 -5.84
N SER A 89 -8.35 21.47 -5.37
CA SER A 89 -7.53 21.31 -4.17
C SER A 89 -8.37 21.01 -2.92
N ARG A 90 -9.46 21.76 -2.69
CA ARG A 90 -10.38 21.49 -1.57
C ARG A 90 -11.09 20.15 -1.70
N GLY A 91 -11.45 19.76 -2.92
CA GLY A 91 -12.04 18.46 -3.20
C GLY A 91 -11.10 17.32 -2.88
N MET A 92 -9.83 17.42 -3.26
CA MET A 92 -8.82 16.41 -2.91
C MET A 92 -8.60 16.32 -1.39
N VAL A 93 -8.62 17.45 -0.68
CA VAL A 93 -8.57 17.45 0.79
C VAL A 93 -9.81 16.78 1.39
N ALA A 94 -11.01 17.07 0.87
CA ALA A 94 -12.26 16.45 1.32
C ALA A 94 -12.28 14.93 1.07
N VAL A 95 -11.74 14.47 -0.06
CA VAL A 95 -11.55 13.03 -0.32
C VAL A 95 -10.59 12.42 0.70
N GLY A 96 -9.44 13.06 0.94
CA GLY A 96 -8.46 12.59 1.91
C GLY A 96 -8.96 12.61 3.37
N SER A 97 -9.87 13.53 3.71
CA SER A 97 -10.49 13.60 5.04
C SER A 97 -11.75 12.73 5.18
N GLY A 98 -12.20 12.06 4.12
CA GLY A 98 -13.40 11.22 4.13
C GLY A 98 -14.71 12.01 4.26
N ASP A 99 -14.78 13.25 3.75
CA ASP A 99 -16.03 14.03 3.67
C ASP A 99 -16.68 13.86 2.27
N PRO A 100 -17.62 12.93 2.10
CA PRO A 100 -18.21 12.62 0.79
C PRO A 100 -19.04 13.78 0.24
N MET A 101 -19.71 14.54 1.11
CA MET A 101 -20.57 15.64 0.69
C MET A 101 -19.77 16.83 0.17
N ALA A 102 -18.73 17.24 0.90
CA ALA A 102 -17.84 18.29 0.44
C ALA A 102 -17.08 17.87 -0.81
N ALA A 103 -16.60 16.63 -0.89
CA ALA A 103 -15.90 16.11 -2.05
C ALA A 103 -16.78 16.14 -3.31
N ARG A 104 -18.02 15.66 -3.23
CA ARG A 104 -18.97 15.69 -4.36
C ARG A 104 -19.28 17.11 -4.82
N ARG A 105 -19.49 18.03 -3.87
CA ARG A 105 -19.72 19.46 -4.19
C ARG A 105 -18.53 20.08 -4.91
N TYR A 106 -17.32 19.91 -4.36
CA TYR A 106 -16.12 20.47 -4.94
C TYR A 106 -15.72 19.80 -6.27
N ALA A 107 -16.01 18.51 -6.45
CA ALA A 107 -15.85 17.82 -7.73
C ALA A 107 -16.76 18.44 -8.81
N GLY A 108 -18.03 18.68 -8.50
CA GLY A 108 -18.97 19.33 -9.42
C GLY A 108 -18.58 20.78 -9.75
N ASP A 109 -18.12 21.54 -8.75
CA ASP A 109 -17.60 22.89 -8.98
C ASP A 109 -16.33 22.90 -9.85
N ALA A 110 -15.42 21.96 -9.65
CA ALA A 110 -14.21 21.82 -10.45
C ALA A 110 -14.54 21.43 -11.91
N GLU A 111 -15.43 20.45 -12.12
CA GLU A 111 -15.89 20.04 -13.46
C GLU A 111 -16.60 21.19 -14.19
N ARG A 112 -17.42 21.99 -13.49
CA ARG A 112 -18.09 23.16 -14.10
C ARG A 112 -17.12 24.29 -14.48
N LEU A 113 -16.05 24.49 -13.69
CA LEU A 113 -15.13 25.62 -13.87
C LEU A 113 -13.95 25.30 -14.80
N LEU A 114 -13.44 24.07 -14.76
CA LEU A 114 -12.29 23.62 -15.55
C LEU A 114 -12.71 22.74 -16.74
N GLY A 115 -13.93 22.21 -16.75
CA GLY A 115 -14.37 21.23 -17.73
C GLY A 115 -13.97 19.79 -17.36
N THR A 116 -14.05 18.92 -18.36
CA THR A 116 -13.72 17.49 -18.25
C THR A 116 -12.22 17.28 -18.51
N GLU A 117 -11.41 17.71 -17.56
CA GLU A 117 -9.96 17.53 -17.55
C GLU A 117 -9.59 16.25 -16.76
N PRO A 118 -8.44 15.62 -17.03
CA PRO A 118 -7.93 14.44 -16.31
C PRO A 118 -8.12 14.47 -14.79
N LEU A 119 -7.75 15.60 -14.16
CA LEU A 119 -7.78 15.76 -12.71
C LEU A 119 -9.21 15.97 -12.17
N THR A 120 -10.10 16.59 -12.94
CA THR A 120 -11.50 16.76 -12.52
C THR A 120 -12.27 15.45 -12.62
N LEU A 121 -12.00 14.64 -13.65
CA LEU A 121 -12.50 13.28 -13.76
C LEU A 121 -12.03 12.39 -12.61
N LEU A 122 -10.75 12.45 -12.26
CA LEU A 122 -10.21 11.70 -11.11
C LEU A 122 -10.90 12.12 -9.80
N LEU A 123 -11.01 13.42 -9.52
CA LEU A 123 -11.68 13.91 -8.32
C LEU A 123 -13.16 13.46 -8.29
N LYS A 124 -13.85 13.50 -9.42
CA LYS A 124 -15.22 13.01 -9.55
C LYS A 124 -15.33 11.52 -9.26
N ALA A 125 -14.44 10.70 -9.80
CA ALA A 125 -14.39 9.26 -9.55
C ALA A 125 -14.12 8.97 -8.06
N GLN A 126 -13.15 9.65 -7.46
CA GLN A 126 -12.82 9.50 -6.03
C GLN A 126 -13.97 9.95 -5.11
N ALA A 127 -14.61 11.08 -5.43
CA ALA A 127 -15.78 11.56 -4.69
C ALA A 127 -16.95 10.56 -4.75
N ALA A 128 -17.16 9.93 -5.91
CA ALA A 128 -18.16 8.87 -6.07
C ALA A 128 -17.79 7.61 -5.25
N GLN A 129 -16.52 7.18 -5.26
CA GLN A 129 -16.04 6.03 -4.48
C GLN A 129 -16.26 6.22 -2.97
N ILE A 130 -15.91 7.37 -2.40
CA ILE A 130 -16.11 7.62 -0.96
C ILE A 130 -17.59 7.83 -0.60
N SER A 131 -18.42 8.26 -1.56
CA SER A 131 -19.87 8.41 -1.37
C SER A 131 -20.61 7.07 -1.50
N GLY A 132 -19.92 6.00 -1.93
CA GLY A 132 -20.53 4.69 -2.21
C GLY A 132 -21.31 4.63 -3.52
N ASP A 133 -21.24 5.66 -4.36
CA ASP A 133 -21.90 5.72 -5.67
C ASP A 133 -21.05 4.99 -6.73
N ARG A 134 -21.22 3.66 -6.78
CA ARG A 134 -20.39 2.78 -7.60
C ARG A 134 -20.56 3.04 -9.10
N ASP A 135 -21.80 3.26 -9.55
CA ASP A 135 -22.11 3.46 -10.97
C ASP A 135 -21.50 4.76 -11.48
N ALA A 136 -21.54 5.82 -10.66
CA ALA A 136 -20.88 7.09 -10.99
C ALA A 136 -19.35 6.96 -10.99
N ALA A 137 -18.77 6.18 -10.07
CA ALA A 137 -17.33 5.92 -10.02
C ALA A 137 -16.86 5.16 -11.27
N GLU A 138 -17.54 4.08 -11.63
CA GLU A 138 -17.25 3.27 -12.81
C GLU A 138 -17.38 4.10 -14.10
N SER A 139 -18.47 4.86 -14.25
CA SER A 139 -18.67 5.74 -15.41
C SER A 139 -17.61 6.84 -15.50
N ALA A 140 -17.06 7.31 -14.37
CA ALA A 140 -15.96 8.27 -14.36
C ALA A 140 -14.63 7.62 -14.76
N PHE A 141 -14.32 6.43 -14.22
CA PHE A 141 -13.11 5.69 -14.60
C PHE A 141 -13.14 5.22 -16.06
N GLN A 142 -14.30 4.80 -16.57
CA GLN A 142 -14.44 4.41 -17.98
C GLN A 142 -14.12 5.57 -18.91
N ARG A 143 -14.61 6.79 -18.61
CA ARG A 143 -14.23 8.00 -19.36
C ARG A 143 -12.74 8.31 -19.26
N MET A 144 -12.10 7.98 -18.15
CA MET A 144 -10.64 8.11 -18.01
C MET A 144 -9.87 7.08 -18.84
N VAL A 145 -10.46 5.91 -19.16
CA VAL A 145 -9.85 4.91 -20.05
C VAL A 145 -9.78 5.42 -21.50
N ASP A 146 -10.75 6.22 -21.92
CA ASP A 146 -10.84 6.75 -23.29
C ASP A 146 -9.70 7.71 -23.62
N ASP A 147 -9.20 8.47 -22.63
CA ASP A 147 -8.08 9.40 -22.76
C ASP A 147 -6.72 8.71 -22.52
N PRO A 148 -5.76 8.78 -23.47
CA PRO A 148 -4.41 8.21 -23.30
C PRO A 148 -3.66 8.64 -22.03
N GLU A 149 -3.83 9.89 -21.56
CA GLU A 149 -3.11 10.39 -20.38
C GLU A 149 -3.62 9.77 -19.08
N THR A 150 -4.91 9.48 -19.00
CA THR A 150 -5.55 8.92 -17.80
C THR A 150 -5.82 7.42 -17.89
N ARG A 151 -5.57 6.80 -19.04
CA ARG A 151 -5.99 5.42 -19.32
C ARG A 151 -5.60 4.42 -18.24
N VAL A 152 -4.32 4.41 -17.87
CA VAL A 152 -3.78 3.49 -16.86
C VAL A 152 -4.38 3.73 -15.47
N LEU A 153 -4.70 5.00 -15.16
CA LEU A 153 -5.34 5.37 -13.90
C LEU A 153 -6.82 4.97 -13.88
N GLY A 154 -7.52 5.14 -15.00
CA GLY A 154 -8.88 4.64 -15.20
C GLY A 154 -8.94 3.12 -15.02
N LEU A 155 -8.04 2.38 -15.66
CA LEU A 155 -7.93 0.93 -15.50
C LEU A 155 -7.66 0.51 -14.05
N ARG A 156 -6.85 1.25 -13.30
CA ARG A 156 -6.63 0.99 -11.86
C ARG A 156 -7.93 1.15 -11.06
N GLY A 157 -8.70 2.20 -11.34
CA GLY A 157 -9.99 2.44 -10.69
C GLY A 157 -10.99 1.31 -10.97
N LEU A 158 -11.12 0.93 -12.24
CA LEU A 158 -11.98 -0.18 -12.67
C LEU A 158 -11.53 -1.53 -12.08
N PHE A 159 -10.22 -1.78 -11.98
CA PHE A 159 -9.67 -2.97 -11.32
C PHE A 159 -10.12 -3.05 -9.85
N VAL A 160 -10.02 -1.95 -9.10
CA VAL A 160 -10.43 -1.91 -7.68
C VAL A 160 -11.94 -2.12 -7.54
N GLU A 161 -12.76 -1.51 -8.40
CA GLU A 161 -14.21 -1.72 -8.38
C GLU A 161 -14.60 -3.15 -8.79
N ALA A 162 -13.92 -3.76 -9.77
CA ALA A 162 -14.12 -5.14 -10.16
C ALA A 162 -13.79 -6.11 -9.01
N ARG A 163 -12.66 -5.93 -8.33
CA ARG A 163 -12.28 -6.71 -7.14
C ARG A 163 -13.29 -6.57 -5.99
N ARG A 164 -13.84 -5.37 -5.78
CA ARG A 164 -14.91 -5.14 -4.78
C ARG A 164 -16.23 -5.83 -5.13
N ARG A 165 -16.47 -6.11 -6.41
CA ARG A 165 -17.62 -6.87 -6.91
C ARG A 165 -17.35 -8.38 -7.01
N GLU A 166 -16.16 -8.82 -6.62
CA GLU A 166 -15.69 -10.21 -6.79
C GLU A 166 -15.71 -10.66 -8.28
N ASP A 167 -15.69 -9.70 -9.21
CA ASP A 167 -15.55 -9.97 -10.64
C ASP A 167 -14.07 -10.07 -11.01
N GLU A 168 -13.51 -11.25 -10.72
CA GLU A 168 -12.13 -11.56 -11.03
C GLU A 168 -11.86 -11.58 -12.55
N THR A 169 -12.87 -11.79 -13.39
CA THR A 169 -12.65 -11.82 -14.85
C THR A 169 -12.38 -10.42 -15.39
N ALA A 170 -13.20 -9.44 -14.99
CA ALA A 170 -12.99 -8.04 -15.34
C ALA A 170 -11.71 -7.48 -14.70
N ALA A 171 -11.45 -7.82 -13.43
CA ALA A 171 -10.23 -7.40 -12.74
C ALA A 171 -8.97 -7.86 -13.49
N ARG A 172 -8.92 -9.14 -13.90
CA ARG A 172 -7.82 -9.68 -14.72
C ARG A 172 -7.65 -8.91 -16.03
N ALA A 173 -8.74 -8.66 -16.75
CA ALA A 173 -8.69 -7.94 -18.03
C ALA A 173 -8.12 -6.52 -17.86
N TYR A 174 -8.56 -5.78 -16.83
CA TYR A 174 -8.04 -4.44 -16.55
C TYR A 174 -6.56 -4.45 -16.15
N ALA A 175 -6.12 -5.40 -15.32
CA ALA A 175 -4.73 -5.55 -14.94
C ALA A 175 -3.82 -5.91 -16.13
N ALA A 176 -4.26 -6.85 -16.98
CA ALA A 176 -3.54 -7.25 -18.18
C ALA A 176 -3.39 -6.09 -19.17
N GLU A 177 -4.46 -5.33 -19.42
CA GLU A 177 -4.41 -4.16 -20.29
C GLU A 177 -3.51 -3.05 -19.72
N ALA A 178 -3.57 -2.81 -18.40
CA ALA A 178 -2.70 -1.84 -17.75
C ALA A 178 -1.21 -2.25 -17.82
N ALA A 179 -0.90 -3.53 -17.62
CA ALA A 179 0.46 -4.05 -17.74
C ALA A 179 0.99 -3.97 -19.17
N ARG A 180 0.12 -4.13 -20.18
CA ARG A 180 0.45 -3.97 -21.60
C ARG A 180 0.75 -2.52 -21.97
N LEU A 181 -0.06 -1.58 -21.48
CA LEU A 181 0.06 -0.15 -21.79
C LEU A 181 1.21 0.51 -21.05
N ALA A 182 1.41 0.16 -19.77
CA ALA A 182 2.46 0.72 -18.93
C ALA A 182 3.21 -0.39 -18.16
N PRO A 183 4.17 -1.07 -18.81
CA PRO A 183 4.89 -2.20 -18.21
C PRO A 183 5.65 -1.88 -16.93
N SER A 184 6.00 -0.61 -16.69
CA SER A 184 6.69 -0.15 -15.47
C SER A 184 5.78 -0.02 -14.24
N VAL A 185 4.47 -0.17 -14.40
CA VAL A 185 3.50 0.02 -13.32
C VAL A 185 3.42 -1.24 -12.45
N THR A 186 3.81 -1.10 -11.19
CA THR A 186 3.96 -2.22 -10.24
C THR A 186 2.65 -2.93 -9.95
N TRP A 187 1.58 -2.19 -9.62
CA TRP A 187 0.29 -2.79 -9.24
C TRP A 187 -0.30 -3.66 -10.36
N ALA A 188 -0.14 -3.27 -11.62
CA ALA A 188 -0.67 -4.01 -12.76
C ALA A 188 0.10 -5.33 -12.97
N ASN A 189 1.43 -5.29 -12.84
CA ASN A 189 2.26 -6.49 -12.91
C ASN A 189 2.06 -7.44 -11.72
N GLU A 190 1.76 -6.90 -10.54
CA GLU A 190 1.43 -7.68 -9.35
C GLU A 190 0.08 -8.38 -9.52
N ALA A 191 -0.97 -7.64 -9.85
CA ALA A 191 -2.30 -8.20 -10.12
C ALA A 191 -2.30 -9.22 -11.26
N LEU A 192 -1.52 -8.98 -12.34
CA LEU A 192 -1.36 -9.93 -13.42
C LEU A 192 -0.65 -11.22 -12.96
N LEU A 193 0.40 -11.11 -12.14
CA LEU A 193 1.07 -12.29 -11.60
C LEU A 193 0.13 -13.08 -10.67
N GLU A 194 -0.63 -12.40 -9.82
CA GLU A 194 -1.61 -13.03 -8.92
C GLU A 194 -2.68 -13.79 -9.71
N ALA A 195 -3.21 -13.18 -10.75
CA ALA A 195 -4.16 -13.80 -11.67
C ALA A 195 -3.59 -15.06 -12.34
N GLN A 196 -2.43 -14.95 -12.98
CA GLN A 196 -1.76 -16.08 -13.65
C GLN A 196 -1.45 -17.21 -12.67
N SER A 197 -1.04 -16.86 -11.45
CA SER A 197 -0.74 -17.81 -10.39
C SER A 197 -2.00 -18.51 -9.88
N ALA A 198 -3.12 -17.79 -9.74
CA ALA A 198 -4.40 -18.36 -9.35
C ALA A 198 -4.99 -19.30 -10.42
N ASP A 199 -4.77 -18.99 -11.71
CA ASP A 199 -5.23 -19.79 -12.83
C ASP A 199 -4.34 -21.01 -13.13
N GLY A 200 -3.19 -21.13 -12.44
CA GLY A 200 -2.21 -22.19 -12.66
C GLY A 200 -1.42 -22.03 -13.97
N ASP A 201 -1.44 -20.85 -14.59
CA ASP A 201 -0.63 -20.55 -15.78
C ASP A 201 0.81 -20.19 -15.37
N TRP A 202 1.56 -21.22 -14.97
CA TRP A 202 2.93 -21.07 -14.51
C TRP A 202 3.89 -20.57 -15.60
N GLY A 203 3.56 -20.79 -16.87
CA GLY A 203 4.34 -20.32 -18.01
C GLY A 203 4.28 -18.79 -18.11
N ALA A 204 3.06 -18.25 -18.16
CA ALA A 204 2.86 -16.81 -18.20
C ALA A 204 3.37 -16.11 -16.93
N ALA A 205 3.19 -16.74 -15.76
CA ALA A 205 3.72 -16.22 -14.49
C ALA A 205 5.26 -16.11 -14.48
N LEU A 206 5.98 -17.08 -15.06
CA LEU A 206 7.43 -17.02 -15.19
C LEU A 206 7.88 -15.85 -16.08
N GLU A 207 7.24 -15.66 -17.23
CA GLU A 207 7.53 -14.52 -18.11
C GLU A 207 7.27 -13.18 -17.42
N THR A 208 6.19 -13.07 -16.65
CA THR A 208 5.86 -11.88 -15.86
C THR A 208 6.95 -11.58 -14.83
N ILE A 209 7.48 -12.59 -14.12
CA ILE A 209 8.59 -12.39 -13.17
C ILE A 209 9.86 -11.92 -13.88
N GLU A 210 10.22 -12.54 -15.01
CA GLU A 210 11.40 -12.17 -15.78
C GLU A 210 11.30 -10.73 -16.30
N ARG A 211 10.13 -10.34 -16.82
CA ARG A 211 9.82 -8.97 -17.23
C ARG A 211 9.97 -8.00 -16.06
N ARG A 212 9.33 -8.27 -14.92
CA ARG A 212 9.43 -7.44 -13.70
C ARG A 212 10.88 -7.27 -13.23
N SER A 213 11.66 -8.34 -13.27
CA SER A 213 13.09 -8.30 -12.92
C SER A 213 13.90 -7.48 -13.92
N SER A 214 13.63 -7.59 -15.23
CA SER A 214 14.33 -6.83 -16.27
C SER A 214 14.05 -5.33 -16.22
N LEU A 215 12.83 -4.96 -15.81
CA LEU A 215 12.39 -3.58 -15.61
C LEU A 215 12.83 -2.99 -14.26
N GLY A 216 13.47 -3.79 -13.40
CA GLY A 216 13.91 -3.36 -12.07
C GLY A 216 12.77 -3.14 -11.08
N LEU A 217 11.58 -3.71 -11.32
CA LEU A 217 10.41 -3.60 -10.42
C LEU A 217 10.54 -4.46 -9.16
N ILE A 218 11.41 -5.47 -9.22
CA ILE A 218 11.75 -6.37 -8.11
C ILE A 218 13.27 -6.59 -8.07
N ASP A 219 13.80 -6.83 -6.89
CA ASP A 219 15.21 -7.19 -6.74
C ASP A 219 15.49 -8.61 -7.24
N LYS A 220 16.78 -8.90 -7.51
CA LYS A 220 17.22 -10.19 -8.05
C LYS A 220 16.96 -11.36 -7.10
N ALA A 221 16.97 -11.15 -5.78
CA ALA A 221 16.72 -12.22 -4.82
C ALA A 221 15.23 -12.56 -4.79
N THR A 222 14.34 -11.56 -4.78
CA THR A 222 12.89 -11.76 -4.89
C THR A 222 12.51 -12.46 -6.19
N ALA A 223 13.06 -12.01 -7.34
CA ALA A 223 12.81 -12.66 -8.63
C ALA A 223 13.26 -14.13 -8.63
N ARG A 224 14.43 -14.42 -8.04
CA ARG A 224 14.97 -15.78 -7.92
C ARG A 224 14.07 -16.67 -7.04
N ARG A 225 13.58 -16.14 -5.91
CA ARG A 225 12.71 -16.87 -4.99
C ARG A 225 11.34 -17.15 -5.63
N GLN A 226 10.71 -16.16 -6.24
CA GLN A 226 9.43 -16.33 -6.95
C GLN A 226 9.55 -17.34 -8.10
N ARG A 227 10.64 -17.28 -8.88
CA ARG A 227 10.92 -18.29 -9.92
C ARG A 227 11.08 -19.69 -9.34
N ALA A 228 11.77 -19.84 -8.21
CA ALA A 228 11.92 -21.13 -7.54
C ALA A 228 10.57 -21.70 -7.08
N VAL A 229 9.67 -20.85 -6.56
CA VAL A 229 8.31 -21.24 -6.16
C VAL A 229 7.50 -21.73 -7.35
N LEU A 230 7.51 -21.01 -8.48
CA LEU A 230 6.80 -21.46 -9.70
C LEU A 230 7.36 -22.78 -10.24
N LEU A 231 8.69 -22.93 -10.28
CA LEU A 231 9.31 -24.19 -10.71
C LEU A 231 8.96 -25.35 -9.77
N THR A 232 8.78 -25.07 -8.48
CA THR A 232 8.33 -26.05 -7.49
C THR A 232 6.88 -26.46 -7.72
N ALA A 233 6.01 -25.50 -8.05
CA ALA A 233 4.62 -25.77 -8.42
C ALA A 233 4.54 -26.70 -9.65
N ILE A 234 5.25 -26.33 -10.72
CA ILE A 234 5.34 -27.15 -11.95
C ILE A 234 5.86 -28.55 -11.64
N ALA A 235 6.91 -28.67 -10.81
CA ALA A 235 7.45 -29.97 -10.43
C ALA A 235 6.44 -30.83 -9.65
N GLY A 236 5.65 -30.22 -8.77
CA GLY A 236 4.61 -30.90 -8.01
C GLY A 236 3.49 -31.44 -8.89
N GLU A 237 2.98 -30.64 -9.81
CA GLU A 237 1.91 -31.05 -10.74
C GLU A 237 2.36 -32.15 -11.70
N ARG A 238 3.62 -32.10 -12.13
CA ARG A 238 4.19 -33.06 -13.09
C ARG A 238 4.77 -34.31 -12.42
N GLU A 239 4.83 -34.38 -11.09
CA GLU A 239 5.46 -35.51 -10.35
C GLU A 239 4.82 -36.86 -10.71
N ALA A 240 3.51 -36.91 -10.94
CA ALA A 240 2.77 -38.14 -11.23
C ALA A 240 2.82 -38.57 -12.71
N GLY A 241 2.89 -37.62 -13.65
CA GLY A 241 2.80 -37.90 -15.09
C GLY A 241 4.15 -37.84 -15.81
N GLU A 242 4.98 -36.85 -15.50
CA GLU A 242 6.24 -36.54 -16.21
C GLU A 242 7.38 -36.37 -15.19
N PRO A 243 7.82 -37.47 -14.53
CA PRO A 243 8.84 -37.42 -13.48
C PRO A 243 10.21 -36.94 -13.97
N ASP A 244 10.47 -36.99 -15.29
CA ASP A 244 11.67 -36.43 -15.90
C ASP A 244 11.72 -34.92 -15.90
N LEU A 245 10.68 -34.29 -16.42
CA LEU A 245 10.54 -32.84 -16.37
C LEU A 245 10.40 -32.35 -14.92
N ALA A 246 9.65 -33.07 -14.08
CA ALA A 246 9.50 -32.70 -12.68
C ALA A 246 10.85 -32.65 -11.93
N THR A 247 11.74 -33.60 -12.17
CA THR A 247 13.08 -33.59 -11.56
C THR A 247 13.91 -32.41 -12.04
N GLU A 248 13.89 -32.11 -13.34
CA GLU A 248 14.62 -30.97 -13.88
C GLU A 248 14.15 -29.66 -13.23
N ARG A 249 12.83 -29.44 -13.17
CA ARG A 249 12.24 -28.23 -12.57
C ARG A 249 12.52 -28.14 -11.08
N ALA A 250 12.41 -29.24 -10.33
CA ALA A 250 12.71 -29.27 -8.91
C ALA A 250 14.20 -28.98 -8.63
N LEU A 251 15.12 -29.52 -9.44
CA LEU A 251 16.55 -29.24 -9.31
C LEU A 251 16.89 -27.77 -9.63
N GLN A 252 16.24 -27.19 -10.64
CA GLN A 252 16.37 -25.77 -10.94
C GLN A 252 15.84 -24.91 -9.78
N ALA A 253 14.68 -25.27 -9.20
CA ALA A 253 14.12 -24.58 -8.04
C ALA A 253 15.08 -24.60 -6.84
N VAL A 254 15.64 -25.76 -6.48
CA VAL A 254 16.61 -25.91 -5.38
C VAL A 254 17.89 -25.12 -5.64
N LYS A 255 18.35 -25.02 -6.89
CA LYS A 255 19.51 -24.19 -7.25
C LYS A 255 19.25 -22.70 -7.03
N LEU A 256 18.01 -22.25 -7.26
CA LEU A 256 17.60 -20.86 -7.11
C LEU A 256 17.30 -20.51 -5.64
N ALA A 257 16.61 -21.40 -4.91
CA ALA A 257 16.25 -21.24 -3.51
C ALA A 257 16.52 -22.55 -2.74
N PRO A 258 17.75 -22.77 -2.24
CA PRO A 258 18.12 -24.00 -1.54
C PRO A 258 17.47 -24.14 -0.16
N ASP A 259 16.93 -23.05 0.38
CA ASP A 259 16.20 -22.94 1.63
C ASP A 259 14.69 -23.20 1.47
N LEU A 260 14.19 -23.31 0.23
CA LEU A 260 12.79 -23.59 -0.07
C LEU A 260 12.46 -25.07 0.19
N VAL A 261 11.90 -25.34 1.37
CA VAL A 261 11.55 -26.68 1.86
C VAL A 261 10.77 -27.53 0.83
N PRO A 262 9.67 -27.05 0.22
CA PRO A 262 8.88 -27.88 -0.71
C PRO A 262 9.66 -28.31 -1.95
N ALA A 263 10.55 -27.44 -2.46
CA ALA A 263 11.42 -27.75 -3.60
C ALA A 263 12.39 -28.88 -3.27
N ALA A 264 13.03 -28.81 -2.10
CA ALA A 264 13.94 -29.85 -1.61
C ALA A 264 13.22 -31.17 -1.36
N CYS A 265 11.98 -31.14 -0.83
CA CYS A 265 11.15 -32.33 -0.64
C CYS A 265 10.83 -33.03 -1.97
N ILE A 266 10.36 -32.28 -2.98
CA ILE A 266 10.02 -32.84 -4.31
C ILE A 266 11.30 -33.39 -4.97
N ALA A 267 12.38 -32.61 -5.00
CA ALA A 267 13.66 -33.06 -5.56
C ALA A 267 14.20 -34.31 -4.86
N GLY A 268 14.13 -34.35 -3.53
CA GLY A 268 14.56 -35.49 -2.72
C GLY A 268 13.78 -36.76 -3.04
N ARG A 269 12.44 -36.69 -3.11
CA ARG A 269 11.60 -37.85 -3.49
C ARG A 269 11.89 -38.32 -4.91
N LEU A 270 11.97 -37.41 -5.87
CA LEU A 270 12.19 -37.75 -7.27
C LEU A 270 13.58 -38.36 -7.52
N LEU A 271 14.61 -37.83 -6.88
CA LEU A 271 15.97 -38.41 -6.94
C LEU A 271 16.04 -39.77 -6.23
N ALA A 272 15.37 -39.93 -5.09
CA ALA A 272 15.27 -41.21 -4.40
C ALA A 272 14.63 -42.29 -5.29
N ARG A 273 13.56 -41.96 -6.01
CA ARG A 273 12.92 -42.87 -6.99
C ARG A 273 13.86 -43.28 -8.13
N ARG A 274 14.81 -42.42 -8.51
CA ARG A 274 15.84 -42.70 -9.54
C ARG A 274 17.03 -43.48 -9.01
N GLY A 275 17.14 -43.68 -7.70
CA GLY A 275 18.32 -44.30 -7.06
C GLY A 275 19.46 -43.34 -6.74
N ASP A 276 19.30 -42.03 -6.96
CA ASP A 276 20.31 -40.99 -6.70
C ASP A 276 20.34 -40.57 -5.22
N PHE A 277 20.43 -41.54 -4.31
CA PHE A 277 20.29 -41.34 -2.86
C PHE A 277 21.27 -40.31 -2.29
N ARG A 278 22.51 -40.32 -2.77
CA ARG A 278 23.57 -39.41 -2.29
C ARG A 278 23.24 -37.95 -2.60
N LYS A 279 22.71 -37.70 -3.80
CA LYS A 279 22.33 -36.35 -4.24
C LYS A 279 21.06 -35.90 -3.51
N ALA A 280 20.09 -36.80 -3.36
CA ALA A 280 18.87 -36.56 -2.60
C ALA A 280 19.17 -36.19 -1.14
N ALA A 281 20.02 -36.98 -0.46
CA ALA A 281 20.45 -36.71 0.92
C ALA A 281 21.09 -35.33 1.04
N ARG A 282 22.03 -34.97 0.15
CA ARG A 282 22.70 -33.67 0.19
C ARG A 282 21.72 -32.50 0.06
N ILE A 283 20.76 -32.58 -0.87
CA ILE A 283 19.76 -31.52 -1.08
C ILE A 283 18.91 -31.35 0.18
N VAL A 284 18.43 -32.46 0.75
CA VAL A 284 17.58 -32.43 1.95
C VAL A 284 18.37 -31.93 3.17
N GLU A 285 19.62 -32.34 3.35
CA GLU A 285 20.49 -31.86 4.43
C GLU A 285 20.80 -30.35 4.31
N THR A 286 20.97 -29.84 3.09
CA THR A 286 21.14 -28.39 2.86
C THR A 286 19.90 -27.62 3.26
N ALA A 287 18.72 -28.05 2.84
CA ALA A 287 17.45 -27.41 3.22
C ALA A 287 17.19 -27.53 4.73
N TRP A 288 17.50 -28.68 5.32
CA TRP A 288 17.35 -28.95 6.76
C TRP A 288 18.18 -28.02 7.64
N LYS A 289 19.40 -27.67 7.21
CA LYS A 289 20.25 -26.70 7.94
C LYS A 289 19.66 -25.29 7.94
N ALA A 290 18.92 -24.92 6.89
CA ALA A 290 18.29 -23.62 6.78
C ALA A 290 16.94 -23.57 7.52
N ASN A 291 16.07 -24.55 7.25
CA ASN A 291 14.71 -24.63 7.77
C ASN A 291 14.34 -26.10 8.08
N PRO A 292 14.63 -26.61 9.30
CA PRO A 292 14.15 -27.93 9.73
C PRO A 292 12.62 -28.03 9.60
N HIS A 293 12.14 -29.10 8.95
CA HIS A 293 10.72 -29.25 8.62
C HIS A 293 10.28 -30.72 8.58
N PRO A 294 9.06 -31.09 9.05
CA PRO A 294 8.60 -32.47 9.10
C PRO A 294 8.66 -33.19 7.75
N ASP A 295 8.29 -32.50 6.66
CA ASP A 295 8.37 -33.08 5.31
C ASP A 295 9.79 -33.44 4.88
N LEU A 296 10.80 -32.64 5.26
CA LEU A 296 12.20 -32.96 4.98
C LEU A 296 12.63 -34.20 5.75
N ALA A 297 12.25 -34.31 7.02
CA ALA A 297 12.52 -35.50 7.83
C ALA A 297 11.88 -36.74 7.18
N LYS A 298 10.61 -36.65 6.78
CA LYS A 298 9.90 -37.74 6.08
C LYS A 298 10.62 -38.19 4.82
N VAL A 299 11.07 -37.24 3.99
CA VAL A 299 11.82 -37.55 2.76
C VAL A 299 13.20 -38.16 3.08
N TYR A 300 13.95 -37.60 4.03
CA TYR A 300 15.28 -38.07 4.39
C TYR A 300 15.26 -39.50 4.97
N LEU A 301 14.33 -39.77 5.89
CA LEU A 301 14.19 -41.09 6.51
C LEU A 301 13.73 -42.14 5.48
N GLY A 302 12.89 -41.74 4.52
CA GLY A 302 12.37 -42.55 3.43
C GLY A 302 13.24 -42.60 2.16
N LEU A 303 14.47 -42.09 2.17
CA LEU A 303 15.31 -41.99 0.96
C LEU A 303 15.52 -43.31 0.23
N ARG A 304 15.71 -44.42 0.96
CA ARG A 304 15.90 -45.75 0.38
C ARG A 304 14.73 -46.65 0.77
N THR A 305 14.00 -47.11 -0.23
CA THR A 305 12.92 -48.08 -0.09
C THR A 305 13.56 -49.44 0.23
N GLY A 306 13.40 -49.92 1.46
CA GLY A 306 14.01 -51.17 1.95
C GLY A 306 14.84 -51.04 3.22
N ASP A 307 15.08 -49.82 3.70
CA ASP A 307 15.85 -49.62 4.92
C ASP A 307 15.11 -50.09 6.17
N SER A 308 15.85 -50.74 7.06
CA SER A 308 15.30 -51.21 8.32
C SER A 308 14.91 -50.04 9.22
N VAL A 309 14.10 -50.31 10.25
CA VAL A 309 13.72 -49.28 11.21
C VAL A 309 14.95 -48.69 11.94
N ARG A 310 15.98 -49.52 12.15
CA ARG A 310 17.26 -49.08 12.75
C ARG A 310 18.07 -48.19 11.81
N ASP A 311 18.06 -48.46 10.51
CA ASP A 311 18.73 -47.60 9.52
C ASP A 311 18.05 -46.23 9.43
N ARG A 312 16.72 -46.20 9.54
CA ARG A 312 15.96 -44.95 9.64
C ARG A 312 16.31 -44.19 10.92
N LEU A 313 16.39 -44.86 12.07
CA LEU A 313 16.88 -44.24 13.31
C LEU A 313 18.29 -43.65 13.14
N ALA A 314 19.22 -44.39 12.55
CA ALA A 314 20.57 -43.89 12.30
C ALA A 314 20.57 -42.62 11.43
N ARG A 315 19.68 -42.52 10.43
CA ARG A 315 19.49 -41.29 9.65
C ARG A 315 18.86 -40.15 10.45
N ALA A 316 17.89 -40.43 11.32
CA ALA A 316 17.31 -39.43 12.19
C ALA A 316 18.36 -38.84 13.14
N GLU A 317 19.30 -39.64 13.61
CA GLU A 317 20.45 -39.17 14.40
C GLU A 317 21.36 -38.23 13.62
N VAL A 318 21.55 -38.48 12.31
CA VAL A 318 22.30 -37.56 11.44
C VAL A 318 21.59 -36.21 11.36
N LEU A 319 20.29 -36.19 11.10
CA LEU A 319 19.51 -34.94 11.07
C LEU A 319 19.53 -34.21 12.41
N ALA A 320 19.41 -34.95 13.51
CA ALA A 320 19.47 -34.39 14.85
C ALA A 320 20.82 -33.73 15.16
N LYS A 321 21.93 -34.30 14.66
CA LYS A 321 23.27 -33.70 14.77
C LYS A 321 23.43 -32.43 13.93
N LEU A 322 22.72 -32.33 12.80
CA LEU A 322 22.79 -31.14 11.93
C LEU A 322 22.09 -29.92 12.55
N SER A 323 20.98 -30.14 13.26
CA SER A 323 20.16 -29.06 13.84
C SER A 323 19.74 -29.40 15.27
N VAL A 324 20.71 -29.56 16.17
CA VAL A 324 20.50 -30.03 17.57
C VAL A 324 19.50 -29.18 18.36
N TRP A 325 19.45 -27.88 18.07
CA TRP A 325 18.63 -26.93 18.82
C TRP A 325 17.17 -26.91 18.40
N ASP A 326 16.87 -27.33 17.17
CA ASP A 326 15.52 -27.19 16.61
C ASP A 326 14.54 -28.24 17.18
N PRO A 327 13.29 -27.86 17.49
CA PRO A 327 12.26 -28.80 17.93
C PRO A 327 11.98 -29.93 16.94
N GLU A 328 12.02 -29.64 15.64
CA GLU A 328 11.71 -30.63 14.61
C GLU A 328 12.74 -31.77 14.57
N SER A 329 14.01 -31.45 14.81
CA SER A 329 15.07 -32.45 14.94
C SER A 329 14.82 -33.45 16.07
N ARG A 330 14.36 -32.95 17.21
CA ARG A 330 14.05 -33.79 18.38
C ARG A 330 12.81 -34.65 18.15
N LEU A 331 11.79 -34.09 17.49
CA LEU A 331 10.58 -34.83 17.14
C LEU A 331 10.85 -35.90 16.08
N ALA A 332 11.66 -35.61 15.06
CA ALA A 332 12.06 -36.57 14.05
C ALA A 332 12.88 -37.73 14.66
N LEU A 333 13.82 -37.43 15.57
CA LEU A 333 14.57 -38.43 16.30
C LEU A 333 13.67 -39.26 17.23
N GLY A 334 12.76 -38.59 17.95
CA GLY A 334 11.79 -39.23 18.83
C GLY A 334 10.90 -40.22 18.09
N GLN A 335 10.34 -39.82 16.95
CA GLN A 335 9.52 -40.70 16.10
C GLN A 335 10.33 -41.90 15.59
N ALA A 336 11.53 -41.67 15.07
CA ALA A 336 12.36 -42.77 14.54
C ALA A 336 12.80 -43.75 15.63
N ALA A 337 13.05 -43.27 16.85
CA ALA A 337 13.38 -44.11 18.01
C ALA A 337 12.16 -44.90 18.50
N LEU A 338 10.98 -44.28 18.51
CA LEU A 338 9.71 -44.94 18.82
C LEU A 338 9.42 -46.07 17.83
N ASP A 339 9.56 -45.80 16.52
CA ASP A 339 9.41 -46.83 15.48
C ASP A 339 10.37 -48.00 15.71
N ALA A 340 11.61 -47.71 16.13
CA ALA A 340 12.64 -48.71 16.43
C ALA A 340 12.44 -49.42 17.78
N ARG A 341 11.38 -49.08 18.53
CA ARG A 341 11.08 -49.56 19.90
C ARG A 341 12.18 -49.24 20.92
N ASP A 342 12.95 -48.19 20.69
CA ASP A 342 13.92 -47.65 21.65
C ASP A 342 13.25 -46.54 22.47
N TYR A 343 12.38 -46.95 23.40
CA TYR A 343 11.53 -46.02 24.17
C TYR A 343 12.33 -45.08 25.05
N LYS A 344 13.45 -45.56 25.63
CA LYS A 344 14.36 -44.73 26.42
C LYS A 344 14.88 -43.57 25.58
N ARG A 345 15.39 -43.86 24.39
CA ARG A 345 15.94 -42.85 23.50
C ARG A 345 14.88 -41.92 22.93
N ALA A 346 13.70 -42.44 22.61
CA ALA A 346 12.56 -41.62 22.18
C ALA A 346 12.18 -40.60 23.27
N ARG A 347 12.09 -41.03 24.53
CA ARG A 347 11.79 -40.19 25.68
C ARG A 347 12.89 -39.13 25.90
N GLU A 348 14.16 -39.52 25.84
CA GLU A 348 15.30 -38.60 25.98
C GLU A 348 15.35 -37.53 24.88
N ALA A 349 14.99 -37.88 23.64
CA ALA A 349 14.95 -36.94 22.53
C ALA A 349 13.87 -35.86 22.69
N VAL A 350 12.68 -36.24 23.17
CA VAL A 350 11.52 -35.34 23.29
C VAL A 350 11.54 -34.53 24.58
N LYS A 351 12.13 -35.05 25.66
CA LYS A 351 12.18 -34.41 27.00
C LYS A 351 12.53 -32.92 26.99
N PRO A 352 13.52 -32.42 26.22
CA PRO A 352 13.84 -30.99 26.18
C PRO A 352 12.69 -30.10 25.66
N LEU A 353 11.79 -30.63 24.84
CA LEU A 353 10.63 -29.90 24.30
C LEU A 353 9.50 -29.71 25.32
N LEU A 354 9.60 -30.35 26.48
CA LEU A 354 8.57 -30.35 27.51
C LEU A 354 8.82 -29.27 28.58
N ALA A 355 10.00 -28.66 28.60
CA ALA A 355 10.39 -27.68 29.62
C ALA A 355 9.69 -26.33 29.44
N ASP A 356 9.66 -25.80 28.21
CA ASP A 356 9.08 -24.49 27.88
C ASP A 356 7.90 -24.65 26.93
N ARG A 357 6.68 -24.51 27.47
CA ARG A 357 5.40 -24.48 26.74
C ARG A 357 5.29 -25.60 25.66
N PRO A 358 5.11 -26.88 26.08
CA PRO A 358 5.12 -28.00 25.16
C PRO A 358 4.05 -27.87 24.07
N THR A 359 4.39 -28.15 22.82
CA THR A 359 3.42 -28.21 21.73
C THR A 359 2.54 -29.45 21.82
N ALA A 360 1.37 -29.40 21.18
CA ALA A 360 0.47 -30.54 21.10
C ALA A 360 1.18 -31.78 20.56
N ARG A 361 1.99 -31.67 19.48
CA ARG A 361 2.74 -32.79 18.91
C ARG A 361 3.80 -33.36 19.86
N ALA A 362 4.48 -32.53 20.67
CA ALA A 362 5.43 -33.03 21.67
C ALA A 362 4.73 -33.83 22.78
N CYS A 363 3.58 -33.36 23.27
CA CYS A 363 2.77 -34.08 24.25
C CYS A 363 2.19 -35.38 23.66
N LEU A 364 1.70 -35.35 22.41
CA LEU A 364 1.21 -36.55 21.71
C LEU A 364 2.32 -37.57 21.49
N MET A 365 3.55 -37.13 21.21
CA MET A 365 4.71 -38.02 21.09
C MET A 365 5.01 -38.71 22.43
N MET A 366 4.97 -37.97 23.54
CA MET A 366 5.14 -38.57 24.87
C MET A 366 4.03 -39.57 25.19
N ALA A 367 2.77 -39.25 24.87
CA ALA A 367 1.66 -40.19 25.02
C ALA A 367 1.91 -41.47 24.20
N ALA A 368 2.31 -41.34 22.93
CA ALA A 368 2.60 -42.49 22.06
C ALA A 368 3.75 -43.37 22.58
N ILE A 369 4.79 -42.77 23.17
CA ILE A 369 5.88 -43.52 23.82
C ILE A 369 5.37 -44.31 25.02
N GLU A 370 4.60 -43.67 25.91
CA GLU A 370 4.05 -44.33 27.11
C GLU A 370 3.03 -45.43 26.76
N GLU A 371 2.22 -45.25 25.72
CA GLU A 371 1.29 -46.26 25.22
C GLU A 371 2.02 -47.46 24.59
N ALA A 372 3.09 -47.21 23.83
CA ALA A 372 3.87 -48.27 23.20
C ALA A 372 4.67 -49.11 24.22
N GLU A 373 5.12 -48.51 25.33
CA GLU A 373 5.89 -49.19 26.37
C GLU A 373 5.01 -49.89 27.42
N HIS A 374 3.92 -49.25 27.85
CA HIS A 374 3.10 -49.70 28.99
C HIS A 374 1.65 -50.05 28.64
N GLY A 375 1.26 -49.90 27.37
CA GLY A 375 -0.09 -50.16 26.88
C GLY A 375 -1.06 -48.98 27.04
N THR A 376 -2.17 -49.05 26.32
CA THR A 376 -3.18 -47.97 26.18
C THR A 376 -3.86 -47.56 27.49
N THR A 377 -3.85 -48.43 28.52
CA THR A 377 -4.44 -48.12 29.84
C THR A 377 -3.51 -47.32 30.75
N SER A 378 -2.28 -47.03 30.31
CA SER A 378 -1.30 -46.24 31.07
C SER A 378 -1.89 -44.91 31.55
N GLY A 379 -1.80 -44.66 32.86
CA GLY A 379 -2.23 -43.39 33.46
C GLY A 379 -1.41 -42.19 32.94
N GLN A 380 -0.12 -42.41 32.67
CA GLN A 380 0.78 -41.39 32.14
C GLN A 380 0.44 -41.02 30.69
N ALA A 381 0.06 -41.99 29.86
CA ALA A 381 -0.41 -41.73 28.51
C ALA A 381 -1.64 -40.81 28.50
N ARG A 382 -2.64 -41.12 29.34
CA ARG A 382 -3.85 -40.28 29.49
C ARG A 382 -3.54 -38.88 29.98
N GLU A 383 -2.60 -38.73 30.90
CA GLU A 383 -2.15 -37.43 31.37
C GLU A 383 -1.52 -36.61 30.24
N TRP A 384 -0.65 -37.21 29.42
CA TRP A 384 -0.05 -36.55 28.26
C TRP A 384 -1.07 -36.17 27.19
N LEU A 385 -2.09 -37.01 26.95
CA LEU A 385 -3.21 -36.68 26.06
C LEU A 385 -4.01 -35.47 26.59
N ALA A 386 -4.30 -35.43 27.89
CA ALA A 386 -4.98 -34.29 28.52
C ALA A 386 -4.15 -32.99 28.42
N ARG A 387 -2.82 -33.09 28.57
CA ARG A 387 -1.90 -31.97 28.36
C ARG A 387 -1.87 -31.52 26.89
N ALA A 388 -1.86 -32.46 25.94
CA ALA A 388 -1.88 -32.17 24.50
C ALA A 388 -3.13 -31.39 24.08
N ALA A 389 -4.30 -31.68 24.67
CA ALA A 389 -5.54 -30.99 24.37
C ALA A 389 -5.52 -29.48 24.72
N ARG A 390 -4.69 -29.09 25.69
CA ARG A 390 -4.53 -27.70 26.16
C ARG A 390 -3.26 -27.02 25.64
N ALA A 391 -2.42 -27.77 24.93
CA ALA A 391 -1.14 -27.30 24.44
C ALA A 391 -1.31 -26.41 23.19
N PRO A 392 -0.39 -25.44 22.96
CA PRO A 392 -0.34 -24.72 21.69
C PRO A 392 -0.12 -25.68 20.52
N ARG A 393 -0.69 -25.32 19.37
CA ARG A 393 -0.52 -26.07 18.12
C ARG A 393 0.88 -25.85 17.55
N ASP A 394 1.40 -26.85 16.86
CA ASP A 394 2.65 -26.76 16.13
C ASP A 394 2.56 -25.78 14.95
N ARG A 395 3.73 -25.47 14.39
CA ARG A 395 3.85 -24.70 13.15
C ARG A 395 3.09 -25.41 12.04
N ILE A 396 2.41 -24.61 11.23
CA ILE A 396 1.64 -25.05 10.06
C ILE A 396 1.84 -24.03 8.94
N TRP A 397 1.55 -24.40 7.69
CA TRP A 397 1.59 -23.44 6.59
C TRP A 397 0.41 -22.48 6.72
N ILE A 398 0.67 -21.18 6.78
CA ILE A 398 -0.37 -20.16 6.89
C ILE A 398 -0.22 -19.13 5.77
N ALA A 399 -1.30 -18.91 5.02
CA ALA A 399 -1.44 -17.83 4.03
C ALA A 399 -2.80 -17.16 4.19
N ASP A 400 -2.83 -15.83 4.28
CA ASP A 400 -4.05 -15.01 4.23
C ASP A 400 -5.20 -15.50 5.15
N GLY A 401 -4.84 -15.96 6.35
CA GLY A 401 -5.80 -16.45 7.34
C GLY A 401 -6.13 -17.95 7.25
N ILE A 402 -5.68 -18.64 6.20
CA ILE A 402 -5.88 -20.08 6.02
C ILE A 402 -4.67 -20.84 6.56
N ALA A 403 -4.93 -21.83 7.41
CA ALA A 403 -3.95 -22.81 7.85
C ALA A 403 -4.08 -24.09 7.00
N SER A 404 -2.95 -24.63 6.53
CA SER A 404 -2.88 -25.83 5.70
C SER A 404 -1.74 -26.74 6.14
N GLU A 405 -1.98 -28.04 6.21
CA GLU A 405 -0.92 -29.03 6.47
C GLU A 405 0.01 -29.19 5.28
N THR A 406 -0.52 -28.98 4.07
CA THR A 406 0.24 -29.08 2.82
C THR A 406 0.59 -27.70 2.29
N TRP A 407 1.85 -27.52 1.90
CA TRP A 407 2.28 -26.31 1.23
C TRP A 407 1.58 -26.14 -0.12
N ALA A 408 1.17 -24.91 -0.43
CA ALA A 408 0.75 -24.52 -1.76
C ALA A 408 1.59 -23.33 -2.26
N PRO A 409 1.86 -23.23 -3.57
CA PRO A 409 2.65 -22.14 -4.14
C PRO A 409 1.93 -20.79 -4.07
N VAL A 410 0.60 -20.81 -4.01
CA VAL A 410 -0.27 -19.64 -4.18
C VAL A 410 -1.34 -19.65 -3.11
N SER A 411 -1.68 -18.47 -2.57
CA SER A 411 -2.81 -18.34 -1.66
C SER A 411 -4.14 -18.50 -2.42
N PRO A 412 -5.07 -19.35 -1.94
CA PRO A 412 -6.37 -19.53 -2.59
C PRO A 412 -7.30 -18.31 -2.41
N VAL A 413 -6.97 -17.37 -1.53
CA VAL A 413 -7.78 -16.16 -1.29
C VAL A 413 -7.30 -14.99 -2.12
N SER A 414 -5.99 -14.72 -2.12
CA SER A 414 -5.43 -13.54 -2.78
C SER A 414 -4.86 -13.83 -4.16
N GLY A 415 -4.54 -15.08 -4.50
CA GLY A 415 -3.73 -15.39 -5.68
C GLY A 415 -2.25 -15.02 -5.51
N ARG A 416 -1.83 -14.53 -4.32
CA ARG A 416 -0.44 -14.14 -4.07
C ARG A 416 0.47 -15.36 -4.09
N LEU A 417 1.50 -15.28 -4.92
CA LEU A 417 2.59 -16.25 -4.99
C LEU A 417 3.43 -16.20 -3.71
N ASP A 418 3.93 -17.36 -3.26
CA ASP A 418 4.86 -17.47 -2.12
C ASP A 418 4.26 -16.89 -0.82
N ALA A 419 2.94 -17.02 -0.68
CA ALA A 419 2.19 -16.48 0.46
C ALA A 419 2.22 -17.38 1.70
N PHE A 420 2.42 -18.68 1.54
CA PHE A 420 2.44 -19.64 2.64
C PHE A 420 3.74 -19.56 3.43
N ALA A 421 3.61 -19.17 4.70
CA ALA A 421 4.70 -19.12 5.66
C ALA A 421 4.54 -20.22 6.72
N TRP A 422 5.64 -20.90 7.05
CA TRP A 422 5.70 -21.90 8.12
C TRP A 422 5.82 -21.20 9.47
N ARG A 423 4.71 -21.11 10.23
CA ARG A 423 4.67 -20.40 11.50
C ARG A 423 3.65 -20.99 12.46
N GLU A 424 3.77 -20.63 13.73
CA GLU A 424 2.80 -21.03 14.75
C GLU A 424 1.46 -20.31 14.47
N PRO A 425 0.33 -21.04 14.47
CA PRO A 425 -0.97 -20.42 14.29
C PRO A 425 -1.28 -19.51 15.47
N PRO A 426 -1.88 -18.33 15.23
CA PRO A 426 -2.36 -17.50 16.32
C PRO A 426 -3.38 -18.31 17.15
N ASN A 427 -3.26 -18.27 18.47
CA ASN A 427 -4.09 -19.05 19.43
C ASN A 427 -5.61 -18.76 19.33
N THR A 428 -6.05 -17.90 18.42
CA THR A 428 -7.45 -17.58 18.12
C THR A 428 -8.15 -18.60 17.23
N LEU A 429 -7.46 -19.57 16.64
CA LEU A 429 -8.11 -20.81 16.15
C LEU A 429 -8.38 -21.76 17.32
N ALA A 430 -8.87 -21.22 18.44
CA ALA A 430 -9.60 -21.98 19.40
C ALA A 430 -10.87 -22.46 18.69
N SER A 431 -11.07 -23.78 18.64
CA SER A 431 -12.38 -24.38 18.43
C SER A 431 -13.43 -23.57 19.22
N PRO A 432 -14.66 -23.33 18.71
CA PRO A 432 -15.68 -22.64 19.46
C PRO A 432 -15.71 -23.29 20.84
N ALA A 433 -15.44 -22.48 21.86
CA ALA A 433 -15.40 -22.95 23.22
C ALA A 433 -16.66 -23.79 23.43
N ALA A 434 -16.48 -25.06 23.78
CA ALA A 434 -17.52 -25.76 24.50
C ALA A 434 -17.80 -24.88 25.70
N VAL A 435 -18.95 -24.22 25.67
CA VAL A 435 -19.52 -23.55 26.83
C VAL A 435 -19.65 -24.65 27.86
N GLU A 436 -18.70 -24.71 28.80
CA GLU A 436 -18.91 -25.49 30.01
C GLU A 436 -20.13 -24.88 30.71
N PRO A 437 -21.19 -25.64 30.98
CA PRO A 437 -22.27 -25.12 31.79
C PRO A 437 -21.72 -24.89 33.19
N GLU A 438 -21.79 -23.65 33.67
CA GLU A 438 -21.60 -23.33 35.08
C GLU A 438 -22.51 -24.25 35.90
N ALA A 439 -21.89 -25.14 36.66
CA ALA A 439 -22.60 -25.97 37.63
C ALA A 439 -23.15 -25.05 38.73
N GLU A 440 -24.44 -24.73 38.61
CA GLU A 440 -25.28 -24.17 39.66
C GLU A 440 -25.12 -25.00 40.94
N ARG A 441 -24.41 -24.46 41.93
CA ARG A 441 -24.51 -24.93 43.32
C ARG A 441 -25.81 -24.39 43.91
N ASN A 442 -26.86 -25.20 43.79
CA ASN A 442 -28.07 -25.08 44.59
C ASN A 442 -27.78 -25.48 46.04
N ASP A 443 -27.65 -24.48 46.93
CA ASP A 443 -27.76 -24.70 48.38
C ASP A 443 -29.24 -24.56 48.78
N ALA A 444 -29.86 -25.71 49.06
CA ALA A 444 -31.22 -25.81 49.58
C ALA A 444 -31.22 -25.89 51.12
N ALA A 445 -31.97 -24.96 51.72
CA ALA A 445 -32.80 -25.07 52.94
C ALA A 445 -32.19 -25.52 54.29
N ALA A 446 -32.38 -24.63 55.28
CA ALA A 446 -32.07 -24.75 56.71
C ALA A 446 -32.97 -25.75 57.49
N PRO A 447 -32.71 -25.94 58.81
CA PRO A 447 -33.57 -25.22 59.76
C PRO A 447 -32.90 -24.67 61.05
N VAL A 448 -33.37 -23.46 61.41
CA VAL A 448 -33.86 -22.97 62.72
C VAL A 448 -32.92 -22.95 63.95
N LEU A 449 -32.69 -21.72 64.46
CA LEU A 449 -32.96 -21.31 65.85
C LEU A 449 -33.11 -19.76 65.92
N VAL A 450 -34.17 -19.30 66.59
CA VAL A 450 -34.62 -17.91 66.89
C VAL A 450 -34.57 -17.78 68.44
N PRO A 451 -34.60 -16.62 69.17
CA PRO A 451 -34.84 -15.18 68.85
C PRO A 451 -33.70 -14.23 69.34
N ALA A 452 -33.65 -12.92 69.07
CA ALA A 452 -34.61 -11.89 69.50
C ALA A 452 -34.50 -10.56 68.73
N THR A 453 -35.67 -9.94 68.52
CA THR A 453 -35.96 -8.57 68.04
C THR A 453 -35.97 -7.55 69.22
N PRO A 454 -36.38 -6.26 69.09
CA PRO A 454 -36.66 -5.40 67.92
C PRO A 454 -36.11 -3.93 68.05
N ASN A 455 -36.13 -3.19 66.93
CA ASN A 455 -36.63 -1.80 66.75
C ASN A 455 -35.89 -1.16 65.57
N GLY A 456 -36.49 -0.46 64.62
CA GLY A 456 -37.87 -0.01 64.45
C GLY A 456 -37.87 1.06 63.36
N ALA A 457 -38.71 0.86 62.34
CA ALA A 457 -39.37 1.85 61.48
C ALA A 457 -38.57 2.97 60.75
N GLY A 458 -38.71 2.99 59.41
CA GLY A 458 -38.59 4.20 58.57
C GLY A 458 -39.77 5.18 58.78
N PRO A 459 -40.15 6.08 57.83
CA PRO A 459 -39.79 6.18 56.41
C PRO A 459 -39.46 7.62 55.89
N ALA A 460 -39.22 7.76 54.58
CA ALA A 460 -39.02 8.99 53.78
C ALA A 460 -40.34 9.80 53.57
N PRO A 461 -40.50 10.79 52.63
CA PRO A 461 -39.59 11.71 51.90
C PRO A 461 -40.09 13.20 51.86
N SER A 462 -39.30 14.17 51.35
CA SER A 462 -39.79 15.38 50.61
C SER A 462 -38.67 16.37 50.17
N ARG A 463 -38.75 16.86 48.92
CA ARG A 463 -38.08 18.07 48.31
C ARG A 463 -38.96 19.33 48.55
N PRO A 464 -38.66 20.59 48.09
CA PRO A 464 -37.47 21.23 47.47
C PRO A 464 -37.12 22.68 48.00
N SER A 465 -36.15 23.34 47.34
CA SER A 465 -36.07 24.80 47.01
C SER A 465 -35.10 25.76 47.75
N ALA A 466 -34.13 26.24 46.96
CA ALA A 466 -33.76 27.65 46.64
C ALA A 466 -32.98 28.59 47.60
N THR A 467 -32.08 29.36 46.94
CA THR A 467 -31.48 30.69 47.28
C THR A 467 -30.26 30.66 48.21
N GLY A 468 -29.11 31.31 47.97
CA GLY A 468 -28.66 32.20 46.90
C GLY A 468 -27.24 32.77 47.18
N SER A 469 -26.82 33.70 46.32
CA SER A 469 -25.76 34.74 46.45
C SER A 469 -24.26 34.36 46.52
N ASP A 470 -23.57 34.76 45.45
CA ASP A 470 -22.16 35.18 45.28
C ASP A 470 -21.67 36.20 46.36
N PRO A 471 -20.34 36.55 46.51
CA PRO A 471 -19.33 36.65 45.43
C PRO A 471 -17.83 36.31 45.72
N VAL A 472 -17.11 36.06 44.62
CA VAL A 472 -15.77 36.56 44.19
C VAL A 472 -14.70 36.85 45.26
N VAL A 473 -13.60 36.07 45.22
CA VAL A 473 -12.21 36.55 45.47
C VAL A 473 -11.22 35.81 44.56
N LEU A 474 -10.52 36.56 43.70
CA LEU A 474 -9.30 36.15 43.00
C LEU A 474 -8.07 36.39 43.90
N PRO A 475 -6.97 35.66 43.68
CA PRO A 475 -5.71 36.40 43.56
C PRO A 475 -4.80 35.99 42.39
N LYS A 476 -4.09 37.03 41.92
CA LYS A 476 -2.86 37.14 41.10
C LYS A 476 -1.83 36.04 41.43
N GLY A 477 -0.99 35.51 40.54
CA GLY A 477 -0.25 36.11 39.43
C GLY A 477 1.15 36.56 39.88
N ILE A 478 2.22 35.85 39.50
CA ILE A 478 3.63 36.31 39.35
C ILE A 478 4.42 35.25 38.54
N ALA A 479 5.28 35.72 37.64
CA ALA A 479 6.11 34.98 36.67
C ALA A 479 7.61 34.92 37.13
N PRO A 480 8.64 34.70 36.26
CA PRO A 480 9.46 33.47 36.19
C PRO A 480 11.00 33.67 36.35
N ALA A 481 11.80 32.60 36.11
CA ALA A 481 13.22 32.51 35.66
C ALA A 481 14.20 31.77 36.62
N PRO A 482 15.45 31.37 36.23
CA PRO A 482 15.97 30.77 34.97
C PRO A 482 17.06 29.66 35.13
N GLY A 483 17.46 29.02 34.00
CA GLY A 483 18.77 28.38 33.73
C GLY A 483 18.95 26.94 34.23
N THR A 484 19.60 25.96 33.60
CA THR A 484 20.57 25.76 32.49
C THR A 484 20.48 24.24 32.16
N GLY A 485 20.60 23.69 30.94
CA GLY A 485 21.68 23.71 29.97
C GLY A 485 21.76 22.35 29.23
N ALA A 486 22.06 22.41 27.92
CA ALA A 486 22.73 21.41 27.06
C ALA A 486 22.01 20.16 26.46
N LYS A 487 21.76 20.30 25.14
CA LYS A 487 22.17 19.46 23.98
C LYS A 487 21.59 18.03 23.72
N ALA A 488 20.85 17.97 22.60
CA ALA A 488 21.20 17.26 21.34
C ALA A 488 20.28 16.10 20.84
N THR A 489 19.81 16.30 19.60
CA THR A 489 19.52 15.34 18.49
C THR A 489 18.33 14.37 18.60
N GLY A 490 17.31 14.59 17.74
CA GLY A 490 16.25 13.60 17.35
C GLY A 490 16.72 12.64 16.23
N PRO A 491 15.85 12.05 15.38
CA PRO A 491 14.39 12.25 15.23
C PRO A 491 13.53 10.96 15.02
N ASP A 492 12.20 11.11 15.13
CA ASP A 492 11.13 10.26 14.55
C ASP A 492 10.33 11.12 13.52
N PRO A 493 9.33 10.59 12.77
CA PRO A 493 9.40 9.71 11.61
C PRO A 493 8.84 10.40 10.34
N VAL A 494 9.16 9.84 9.15
CA VAL A 494 8.90 10.47 7.85
C VAL A 494 7.56 10.02 7.24
N SER A 495 6.69 11.01 7.00
CA SER A 495 5.47 10.93 6.19
C SER A 495 5.77 11.01 4.68
N ALA A 496 4.83 10.49 3.90
CA ALA A 496 4.78 10.45 2.44
C ALA A 496 5.17 11.76 1.73
N GLY A 497 5.89 11.62 0.61
CA GLY A 497 6.18 12.72 -0.32
C GLY A 497 6.31 12.23 -1.76
N MET A 498 5.27 12.48 -2.56
CA MET A 498 5.35 12.52 -4.03
C MET A 498 6.02 13.83 -4.44
N THR A 499 7.19 13.73 -5.08
CA THR A 499 7.90 14.87 -5.66
C THR A 499 7.51 15.05 -7.12
N ALA A 500 6.89 16.20 -7.43
CA ALA A 500 6.76 16.71 -8.79
C ALA A 500 8.05 17.44 -9.17
N ALA A 501 8.70 16.97 -10.24
CA ALA A 501 9.87 17.59 -10.83
C ALA A 501 9.50 18.88 -11.57
N ALA A 502 10.16 19.99 -11.23
CA ALA A 502 10.06 21.26 -11.93
C ALA A 502 11.17 21.38 -12.97
N LEU A 503 10.80 21.53 -14.24
CA LEU A 503 11.67 21.98 -15.34
C LEU A 503 11.85 23.51 -15.28
N PRO A 504 13.06 24.06 -15.48
CA PRO A 504 13.27 25.50 -15.60
C PRO A 504 13.01 26.03 -17.03
N PRO A 505 12.64 27.32 -17.20
CA PRO A 505 12.29 27.90 -18.49
C PRO A 505 13.52 28.30 -19.32
N SER A 506 13.49 27.95 -20.61
CA SER A 506 14.44 28.41 -21.64
C SER A 506 14.14 29.86 -22.04
N LYS A 507 15.17 30.71 -22.00
CA LYS A 507 15.15 32.08 -22.55
C LYS A 507 15.46 32.04 -24.04
N ALA A 508 14.61 32.70 -24.81
CA ALA A 508 14.86 33.08 -26.20
C ALA A 508 16.07 34.04 -26.31
N ALA A 509 16.92 33.81 -27.30
CA ALA A 509 17.86 34.77 -27.85
C ALA A 509 17.62 34.88 -29.36
N GLU A 510 17.37 36.10 -29.82
CA GLU A 510 17.19 36.48 -31.21
C GLU A 510 18.56 36.83 -31.84
N ARG A 511 18.70 36.53 -33.14
CA ARG A 511 19.65 37.07 -34.15
C ARG A 511 21.11 36.58 -34.15
N ALA A 512 21.45 35.87 -35.24
CA ALA A 512 22.38 36.38 -36.25
C ALA A 512 22.29 35.54 -37.54
N ALA A 513 21.73 36.13 -38.60
CA ALA A 513 22.00 35.71 -39.97
C ALA A 513 23.26 36.47 -40.44
N LEU A 514 24.31 35.75 -40.82
CA LEU A 514 25.35 36.24 -41.73
C LEU A 514 26.28 35.09 -42.21
N LYS A 515 26.09 34.75 -43.49
CA LYS A 515 27.10 34.44 -44.52
C LYS A 515 27.94 33.15 -44.49
N THR A 516 27.99 32.60 -45.71
CA THR A 516 29.07 31.90 -46.44
C THR A 516 29.33 30.43 -46.15
N GLY A 517 29.21 29.63 -47.22
CA GLY A 517 29.53 28.20 -47.31
C GLY A 517 28.61 27.52 -48.30
#